data_AF-X1E3T9-F1
#
_entry.id   AF-X1E3T9-F1
#
_cell.length_a   1.000
_cell.length_b   1.000
_cell.length_c   1.000
_cell.angle_alpha   90.00
_cell.angle_beta   90.00
_cell.angle_gamma   90.00
#
_symmetry.space_group_name_H-M   'P 1'
#
loop_
_entity.id
_entity.type
_entity.pdbx_description
1 polymer ?
#
loop_
_entity_poly.entity_id
_entity_poly.type
_entity_poly.pdbx_seq_one_letter_code
_entity_poly.pdbx_strand_id
1 'polypeptide(L)'
;MNGKPLYWYIFNTLSQISLINKIICNTDSVEIENMVKKDFPYVEIYFRPKHLEGGHISTNLLLLDTIETLNLNDKNNVFLQTHVTNPLLSKKTVEECINKYSQDSKSDSLYTVKQLQTRLYDKMGKAINHDPKELIPTQNLDPT
;
A
#
# COMPACT_ATOMS: atom_id res chain seq x y z
N MET A 1 -13.93 -9.50 5.38
CA MET A 1 -13.18 -10.72 5.74
C MET A 1 -13.58 -11.10 7.16
N ASN A 2 -13.98 -12.35 7.44
CA ASN A 2 -14.42 -12.82 8.77
C ASN A 2 -15.31 -11.83 9.58
N GLY A 3 -16.32 -11.23 8.93
CA GLY A 3 -17.25 -10.30 9.58
C GLY A 3 -16.73 -8.88 9.84
N LYS A 4 -15.49 -8.55 9.42
CA LYS A 4 -14.92 -7.19 9.51
C LYS A 4 -14.64 -6.58 8.13
N PRO A 5 -14.78 -5.25 7.97
CA PRO A 5 -14.41 -4.55 6.75
C PRO A 5 -12.89 -4.58 6.55
N LEU A 6 -12.43 -4.43 5.31
CA LEU A 6 -11.01 -4.60 4.97
C LEU A 6 -10.10 -3.56 5.64
N TYR A 7 -10.57 -2.30 5.76
CA TYR A 7 -9.80 -1.24 6.43
C TYR A 7 -9.44 -1.62 7.87
N TRP A 8 -10.30 -2.41 8.53
CA TRP A 8 -10.14 -2.77 9.93
C TRP A 8 -8.84 -3.53 10.15
N TYR A 9 -8.50 -4.45 9.24
CA TYR A 9 -7.27 -5.25 9.34
C TYR A 9 -6.02 -4.40 9.16
N ILE A 10 -6.05 -3.44 8.23
CA ILE A 10 -4.93 -2.53 8.02
C ILE A 10 -4.75 -1.62 9.23
N PHE A 11 -5.78 -0.90 9.67
CA PHE A 11 -5.63 0.03 10.79
C PHE A 11 -5.30 -0.68 12.10
N ASN A 12 -5.86 -1.86 12.35
CA ASN A 12 -5.48 -2.68 13.49
C ASN A 12 -4.01 -3.14 13.42
N THR A 13 -3.49 -3.43 12.22
CA THR A 13 -2.07 -3.79 12.07
C THR A 13 -1.16 -2.58 12.29
N LEU A 14 -1.48 -1.45 11.65
CA LEU A 14 -0.67 -0.23 11.74
C LEU A 14 -0.66 0.34 13.17
N SER A 15 -1.78 0.25 13.91
CA SER A 15 -1.85 0.76 15.28
C SER A 15 -1.01 -0.02 16.30
N GLN A 16 -0.57 -1.24 15.95
CA GLN A 16 0.32 -2.05 16.77
C GLN A 16 1.80 -1.71 16.55
N ILE A 17 2.13 -0.79 15.64
CA ILE A 17 3.49 -0.43 15.27
C ILE A 17 3.87 0.87 15.96
N SER A 18 4.81 0.80 16.91
CA SER A 18 5.26 1.97 17.68
C SER A 18 6.04 2.99 16.86
N LEU A 19 6.57 2.60 15.69
CA LEU A 19 7.28 3.47 14.76
C LEU A 19 6.33 4.39 13.96
N ILE A 20 5.01 4.15 14.00
CA ILE A 20 4.02 4.97 13.28
C ILE A 20 3.42 5.98 14.25
N ASN A 21 3.68 7.26 14.01
CA ASN A 21 3.17 8.34 14.86
C ASN A 21 1.75 8.80 14.49
N LYS A 22 1.37 8.65 13.22
CA LYS A 22 0.10 9.14 12.69
C LYS A 22 -0.44 8.20 11.62
N ILE A 23 -1.73 7.91 11.69
CA ILE A 23 -2.45 7.11 10.68
C ILE A 23 -3.54 7.99 10.09
N ILE A 24 -3.58 8.07 8.76
CA ILE A 24 -4.56 8.87 8.02
C ILE A 24 -5.39 7.94 7.13
N CYS A 25 -6.71 8.04 7.22
CA CYS A 25 -7.65 7.41 6.30
C CYS A 25 -8.07 8.44 5.25
N ASN A 26 -7.54 8.29 4.03
CA ASN A 26 -8.00 9.02 2.86
C ASN A 26 -9.24 8.31 2.29
N THR A 27 -10.40 8.97 2.29
CA THR A 27 -11.70 8.41 1.86
C THR A 27 -12.59 9.46 1.19
N ASP A 28 -13.47 9.04 0.29
CA ASP A 28 -14.57 9.83 -0.30
C ASP A 28 -15.95 9.34 0.19
N SER A 29 -15.98 8.37 1.10
CA SER A 29 -17.21 7.76 1.61
C SER A 29 -17.48 8.18 3.04
N VAL A 30 -18.64 8.83 3.25
CA VAL A 30 -19.18 9.21 4.57
C VAL A 30 -19.44 7.96 5.42
N GLU A 31 -19.86 6.85 4.80
CA GLU A 31 -20.05 5.59 5.52
C GLU A 31 -18.73 5.09 6.09
N ILE A 32 -17.67 5.05 5.27
CA ILE A 32 -16.34 4.63 5.70
C ILE A 32 -15.80 5.58 6.78
N GLU A 33 -15.93 6.90 6.61
CA GLU A 33 -15.54 7.88 7.62
C GLU A 33 -16.20 7.58 8.98
N ASN A 34 -17.52 7.38 9.00
CA ASN A 34 -18.26 7.12 10.23
C ASN A 34 -17.82 5.81 10.88
N MET A 35 -17.63 4.76 10.07
CA MET A 35 -17.18 3.46 10.57
C MET A 35 -15.75 3.51 11.13
N VAL A 36 -14.83 4.21 10.45
CA VAL A 36 -13.44 4.37 10.90
C VAL A 36 -13.36 5.21 12.16
N LYS A 37 -14.08 6.34 12.25
CA LYS A 37 -14.15 7.17 13.47
C LYS A 37 -14.68 6.38 14.67
N LYS A 38 -15.62 5.45 14.43
CA LYS A 38 -16.16 4.57 15.48
C LYS A 38 -15.16 3.49 15.91
N ASP A 39 -14.55 2.80 14.96
CA ASP A 39 -13.67 1.66 15.24
C ASP A 39 -12.26 2.08 15.68
N PHE A 40 -11.78 3.21 15.18
CA PHE A 40 -10.40 3.71 15.32
C PHE A 40 -10.39 5.24 15.50
N PRO A 41 -10.83 5.77 16.65
CA PRO A 41 -10.98 7.21 16.88
C PRO A 41 -9.66 8.02 16.81
N TYR A 42 -8.51 7.34 16.85
CA TYR A 42 -7.18 7.92 16.68
C TYR A 42 -6.70 8.01 15.22
N VAL A 43 -7.44 7.44 14.27
CA VAL A 43 -7.16 7.56 12.84
C VAL A 43 -7.73 8.88 12.34
N GLU A 44 -6.87 9.73 11.79
CA GLU A 44 -7.28 11.00 11.21
C GLU A 44 -7.98 10.76 9.87
N ILE A 45 -9.14 11.36 9.68
CA ILE A 45 -9.87 11.25 8.41
C ILE A 45 -9.46 12.40 7.51
N TYR A 46 -9.02 12.07 6.30
CA TYR A 46 -8.93 13.00 5.20
C TYR A 46 -10.05 12.71 4.20
N PHE A 47 -11.08 13.57 4.20
CA PHE A 47 -12.19 13.44 3.26
C PHE A 47 -11.82 14.09 1.92
N ARG A 48 -11.75 13.28 0.87
CA ARG A 48 -11.26 13.72 -0.44
C ARG A 48 -12.17 14.81 -1.05
N PRO A 49 -11.57 15.83 -1.70
CA PRO A 49 -12.35 16.77 -2.49
C PRO A 49 -12.89 16.09 -3.76
N LYS A 50 -14.03 16.57 -4.26
CA LYS A 50 -14.76 15.98 -5.39
C LYS A 50 -13.93 15.68 -6.64
N HIS A 51 -12.93 16.51 -6.93
CA HIS A 51 -12.09 16.36 -8.13
C HIS A 51 -11.07 15.21 -8.00
N LEU A 52 -10.93 14.60 -6.83
CA LEU A 52 -10.06 13.45 -6.53
C LEU A 52 -10.86 12.19 -6.20
N GLU A 53 -12.17 12.19 -6.45
CA GLU A 53 -13.02 11.03 -6.32
C GLU A 53 -12.88 10.07 -7.52
N GLY A 54 -13.11 8.78 -7.27
CA GLY A 54 -13.13 7.76 -8.32
C GLY A 54 -11.82 7.00 -8.55
N GLY A 55 -11.94 5.76 -9.01
CA GLY A 55 -10.83 4.80 -9.12
C GLY A 55 -9.84 5.03 -10.27
N HIS A 56 -10.02 6.09 -11.07
CA HIS A 56 -9.13 6.44 -12.17
C HIS A 56 -8.04 7.44 -11.75
N ILE A 57 -8.17 8.05 -10.57
CA ILE A 57 -7.19 9.00 -10.04
C ILE A 57 -5.94 8.24 -9.58
N SER A 58 -4.78 8.72 -10.00
CA SER A 58 -3.50 8.14 -9.60
C SER A 58 -3.32 8.20 -8.10
N THR A 59 -2.91 7.07 -7.52
CA THR A 59 -2.60 6.94 -6.09
C THR A 59 -1.53 7.93 -5.62
N ASN A 60 -0.59 8.32 -6.48
CA ASN A 60 0.42 9.33 -6.17
C ASN A 60 -0.19 10.74 -6.04
N LEU A 61 -1.20 11.07 -6.86
CA LEU A 61 -1.90 12.36 -6.76
C LEU A 61 -2.69 12.44 -5.46
N LEU A 62 -3.37 11.36 -5.08
CA LEU A 62 -4.08 11.29 -3.80
C LEU A 62 -3.14 11.46 -2.61
N LEU A 63 -1.95 10.85 -2.66
CA LEU A 63 -0.94 10.99 -1.61
C LEU A 63 -0.43 12.43 -1.52
N LEU A 64 -0.05 13.03 -2.65
CA LEU A 64 0.45 14.40 -2.70
C LEU A 64 -0.57 15.40 -2.15
N ASP A 65 -1.81 15.31 -2.60
CA ASP A 65 -2.91 16.17 -2.13
C ASP A 65 -3.18 16.01 -0.63
N THR A 66 -3.10 14.79 -0.10
CA THR A 66 -3.23 14.53 1.35
C THR A 66 -2.11 15.22 2.13
N ILE A 67 -0.86 15.12 1.65
CA ILE A 67 0.32 15.69 2.29
C ILE A 67 0.21 17.23 2.30
N GLU A 68 -0.09 17.83 1.15
CA GLU A 68 -0.20 19.27 1.00
C GLU A 68 -1.35 19.85 1.83
N THR A 69 -2.55 19.26 1.76
CA THR A 69 -3.73 19.76 2.47
C THR A 69 -3.58 19.68 3.98
N LEU A 70 -2.93 18.62 4.48
CA LEU A 70 -2.68 18.43 5.91
C LEU A 70 -1.37 19.08 6.39
N ASN A 71 -0.67 19.82 5.52
CA ASN A 71 0.60 20.49 5.80
C ASN A 71 1.67 19.55 6.40
N LEU A 72 1.81 18.34 5.85
CA LEU A 72 2.73 17.31 6.35
C LEU A 72 4.13 17.38 5.74
N ASN A 73 4.46 18.47 5.05
CA ASN A 73 5.58 18.57 4.10
C ASN A 73 6.96 18.75 4.78
N ASP A 74 7.10 18.37 6.06
CA ASP A 74 8.39 18.42 6.76
C ASP A 74 9.36 17.41 6.14
N LYS A 75 10.62 17.83 5.94
CA LYS A 75 11.67 17.00 5.35
C LYS A 75 12.00 15.76 6.18
N ASN A 76 11.67 15.76 7.47
CA ASN A 76 11.90 14.63 8.37
C ASN A 76 10.74 13.63 8.37
N ASN A 77 9.64 13.93 7.69
CA ASN A 77 8.50 13.02 7.62
C ASN A 77 8.75 11.91 6.60
N VAL A 78 8.47 10.68 7.02
CA VAL A 78 8.46 9.50 6.16
C VAL A 78 7.02 9.07 5.95
N PHE A 79 6.63 8.88 4.70
CA PHE A 79 5.28 8.48 4.34
C PHE A 79 5.24 7.01 3.98
N LEU A 80 4.36 6.26 4.64
CA LEU A 80 4.04 4.89 4.27
C LEU A 80 2.63 4.85 3.68
N GLN A 81 2.54 4.47 2.42
CA GLN A 81 1.27 4.25 1.75
C GLN A 81 0.94 2.76 1.69
N THR A 82 -0.31 2.41 2.02
CA THR A 82 -0.84 1.05 1.88
C THR A 82 -2.31 1.08 1.48
N HIS A 83 -2.81 -0.03 0.96
CA HIS A 83 -4.19 -0.19 0.51
C HIS A 83 -4.93 -1.17 1.40
N VAL A 84 -6.20 -0.86 1.69
CA VAL A 84 -7.10 -1.76 2.46
C VAL A 84 -7.30 -3.12 1.78
N THR A 85 -7.06 -3.20 0.47
CA THR A 85 -7.11 -4.45 -0.33
C THR A 85 -5.95 -5.41 -0.06
N ASN A 86 -5.01 -5.09 0.85
CA ASN A 86 -3.97 -5.99 1.32
C ASN A 86 -4.16 -6.39 2.80
N PRO A 87 -5.27 -7.05 3.17
CA PRO A 87 -5.61 -7.30 4.58
C PRO A 87 -4.67 -8.28 5.30
N LEU A 88 -3.73 -8.90 4.58
CA LEU A 88 -2.71 -9.80 5.13
C LEU A 88 -1.36 -9.11 5.35
N LEU A 89 -1.27 -7.79 5.14
CA LEU A 89 -0.09 -7.01 5.48
C LEU A 89 0.23 -7.22 6.97
N SER A 90 1.41 -7.75 7.27
CA SER A 90 1.79 -8.05 8.64
C SER A 90 2.53 -6.88 9.29
N LYS A 91 2.39 -6.74 10.61
CA LYS A 91 3.17 -5.81 11.43
C LYS A 91 4.67 -5.94 11.16
N LYS A 92 5.18 -7.18 11.18
CA LYS A 92 6.58 -7.50 10.94
C LYS A 92 7.09 -6.94 9.61
N THR A 93 6.32 -7.14 8.53
CA THR A 93 6.69 -6.63 7.19
C THR A 93 6.82 -5.11 7.19
N VAL A 94 5.89 -4.41 7.83
CA VAL A 94 5.93 -2.94 7.89
C VAL A 94 7.11 -2.45 8.72
N GLU A 95 7.37 -3.04 9.89
CA GLU A 95 8.52 -2.71 10.73
C GLU A 95 9.85 -2.94 10.00
N GLU A 96 9.98 -4.07 9.28
CA GLU A 96 11.16 -4.36 8.44
C GLU A 96 11.33 -3.31 7.33
N CYS A 97 10.24 -2.89 6.68
CA CYS A 97 10.28 -1.84 5.65
C CYS A 97 10.74 -0.49 6.23
N ILE A 98 10.17 -0.07 7.36
CA ILE A 98 10.55 1.20 8.01
C ILE A 98 12.01 1.17 8.43
N ASN A 99 12.46 0.08 9.07
CA ASN A 99 13.85 -0.06 9.51
C ASN A 99 14.82 -0.08 8.33
N LYS A 100 14.51 -0.83 7.27
CA LYS A 100 15.33 -0.91 6.07
C LYS A 100 15.44 0.44 5.38
N TYR A 101 14.34 1.15 5.22
CA TYR A 101 14.34 2.50 4.65
C TYR A 101 15.15 3.48 5.51
N SER A 102 14.96 3.46 6.83
CA SER A 102 15.67 4.37 7.76
C SER A 102 17.19 4.16 7.79
N GLN A 103 17.66 2.97 7.43
CA GLN A 103 19.08 2.63 7.35
C GLN A 103 19.68 2.88 5.95
N ASP A 104 18.83 3.11 4.94
CA ASP A 104 19.27 3.35 3.56
C ASP A 104 19.42 4.85 3.30
N SER A 105 20.66 5.30 3.18
CA SER A 105 20.96 6.71 2.89
C SER A 105 20.98 7.05 1.39
N LYS A 106 20.67 6.09 0.52
CA LYS A 106 20.81 6.25 -0.94
C LYS A 106 19.48 6.31 -1.68
N SER A 107 18.41 5.78 -1.10
CA SER A 107 17.11 5.65 -1.76
C SER A 107 16.10 6.63 -1.16
N ASP A 108 15.32 7.30 -2.03
CA ASP A 108 14.22 8.18 -1.61
C ASP A 108 12.90 7.43 -1.38
N SER A 109 12.83 6.16 -1.76
CA SER A 109 11.61 5.34 -1.65
C SER A 109 11.90 3.84 -1.52
N LEU A 110 10.95 3.13 -0.90
CA LEU A 110 10.95 1.67 -0.77
C LEU A 110 9.57 1.13 -1.10
N TYR A 111 9.52 0.07 -1.92
CA TYR A 111 8.28 -0.61 -2.31
C TYR A 111 8.35 -2.10 -1.96
N THR A 112 7.20 -2.67 -1.61
CA THR A 112 7.06 -4.12 -1.47
C THR A 112 6.65 -4.72 -2.81
N VAL A 113 7.31 -5.82 -3.18
CA VAL A 113 7.01 -6.58 -4.40
C VAL A 113 6.80 -8.05 -4.03
N LYS A 114 6.05 -8.75 -4.88
CA LYS A 114 5.89 -10.20 -4.76
C LYS A 114 6.64 -10.86 -5.91
N GLN A 115 7.45 -11.85 -5.58
CA GLN A 115 8.11 -12.69 -6.56
C GLN A 115 7.07 -13.40 -7.45
N LEU A 116 7.21 -13.27 -8.77
CA LEU A 116 6.36 -13.95 -9.73
C LEU A 116 7.14 -15.08 -10.41
N GLN A 117 6.69 -16.32 -10.17
CA GLN A 117 7.21 -17.53 -10.83
C GLN A 117 6.10 -18.23 -11.62
N THR A 118 5.66 -17.56 -12.67
CA THR A 118 4.64 -18.06 -13.61
C THR A 118 5.09 -17.79 -15.04
N ARG A 119 4.51 -18.49 -16.02
CA ARG A 119 4.73 -18.20 -17.43
C ARG A 119 3.85 -17.05 -17.87
N LEU A 120 4.45 -16.00 -18.40
CA LEU A 120 3.74 -14.85 -18.96
C LEU A 120 3.76 -14.91 -20.49
N TYR A 121 2.62 -14.57 -21.08
CA TYR A 121 2.46 -14.39 -22.53
C TYR A 121 1.86 -13.01 -22.80
N ASP A 122 2.27 -12.38 -23.88
CA ASP A 122 1.64 -11.15 -24.33
C ASP A 122 0.28 -11.41 -25.01
N LYS A 123 -0.41 -10.34 -25.41
CA LYS A 123 -1.71 -10.43 -26.09
C LYS A 123 -1.68 -11.18 -27.43
N MET A 124 -0.49 -11.39 -28.01
CA MET A 124 -0.28 -12.13 -29.25
C MET A 124 0.12 -13.60 -28.99
N GLY A 125 0.20 -14.02 -27.72
CA GLY A 125 0.61 -15.37 -27.33
C GLY A 125 2.12 -15.58 -27.35
N LYS A 126 2.93 -14.51 -27.41
CA LYS A 126 4.39 -14.61 -27.34
C LYS A 126 4.83 -14.75 -25.88
N ALA A 127 5.67 -15.74 -25.59
CA ALA A 127 6.26 -15.91 -24.27
C ALA A 127 7.15 -14.72 -23.89
N ILE A 128 7.01 -14.24 -22.66
CA ILE A 128 7.71 -13.05 -22.14
C ILE A 128 8.93 -13.45 -21.31
N ASN A 129 8.79 -14.42 -20.40
CA ASN A 129 9.79 -14.74 -19.37
C ASN A 129 10.25 -16.21 -19.39
N HIS A 130 10.01 -16.94 -20.47
CA HIS A 130 10.41 -18.34 -20.63
C HIS A 130 10.58 -18.69 -22.10
N ASP A 131 11.32 -19.76 -22.40
CA ASP A 131 11.35 -20.35 -23.74
C ASP A 131 10.26 -21.44 -23.86
N PRO A 132 9.26 -21.32 -24.75
CA PRO A 132 8.26 -22.37 -24.98
C PRO A 132 8.85 -23.71 -25.45
N LYS A 133 10.06 -23.71 -26.02
CA LYS A 133 10.76 -24.92 -26.45
C LYS A 133 11.46 -25.63 -25.28
N GLU A 134 11.70 -24.94 -24.18
CA GLU A 134 12.34 -25.47 -22.98
C GLU A 134 11.42 -25.30 -21.76
N LEU A 135 10.58 -26.31 -21.52
CA LEU A 135 9.60 -26.29 -20.42
C LEU A 135 10.21 -26.67 -19.08
N ILE A 136 11.11 -25.82 -18.57
CA ILE A 136 11.64 -25.98 -17.21
C ILE A 136 10.53 -25.78 -16.15
N PRO A 137 10.63 -26.38 -14.95
CA PRO A 137 9.68 -26.11 -13.88
C PRO A 137 9.59 -24.61 -13.55
N THR A 138 8.39 -24.09 -13.27
CA THR A 138 8.19 -22.64 -13.07
C THR A 138 8.97 -22.09 -11.88
N GLN A 139 9.27 -22.91 -10.88
CA GLN A 139 10.09 -22.54 -9.74
C GLN A 139 11.57 -22.26 -10.10
N ASN A 140 12.00 -22.73 -11.27
CA ASN A 140 13.33 -22.51 -11.81
C ASN A 140 13.37 -21.36 -12.83
N LEU A 141 12.23 -20.70 -13.12
CA LEU A 141 12.22 -19.48 -13.90
C LEU A 141 12.81 -18.35 -13.07
N ASP A 142 13.57 -17.48 -13.74
CA ASP A 142 13.99 -16.22 -13.16
C ASP A 142 12.76 -15.43 -12.71
N PRO A 143 12.77 -14.88 -11.49
CA PRO A 143 11.67 -14.06 -11.02
C PRO A 143 11.43 -12.89 -11.95
N THR A 144 10.20 -12.75 -12.42
CA THR A 144 9.78 -11.61 -13.25
C THR A 144 9.12 -10.54 -12.40
#